data_AF-A0A0C3JJN2-F1
#
_entry.id   AF-A0A0C3JJN2-F1
#
_cell.length_a   1.000
_cell.length_b   1.000
_cell.length_c   1.000
_cell.angle_alpha   90.00
_cell.angle_beta   90.00
_cell.angle_gamma   90.00
#
_symmetry.space_group_name_H-M   'P 1'
#
loop_
_entity.id
_entity.type
_entity.pdbx_description
1 polymer ?
#
loop_
_entity_poly.entity_id
_entity_poly.type
_entity_poly.pdbx_seq_one_letter_code
_entity_poly.pdbx_strand_id
1 'polypeptide(L)'
;MESSSWLTDQPATSPAALRTLYRSLSKSPLPRFLSRRLTLPCIAYAVTAVQRRRTNPSAWSYTYRIQASGLKPLEITLPSKLENGALQLVRPWHSKLLGPSAELYTTTEEQLLFTLGRSFNALLLIEVRQNEYKRIVSFTPITAQPVDSASILRSAVRIFDIV
;
A
#
# COMPACT_ATOMS: atom_id res chain seq x y z
N MET A 1 35.92 -11.92 -33.31
CA MET A 1 36.41 -10.95 -32.31
C MET A 1 35.58 -9.70 -32.53
N GLU A 2 34.65 -9.28 -31.68
CA GLU A 2 34.36 -9.63 -30.30
C GLU A 2 32.85 -9.41 -30.06
N SER A 3 32.28 -10.26 -29.23
CA SER A 3 30.94 -10.14 -28.66
C SER A 3 30.75 -8.83 -27.90
N SER A 4 29.53 -8.29 -27.88
CA SER A 4 29.02 -7.52 -26.73
C SER A 4 27.50 -7.56 -26.73
N SER A 5 26.98 -8.64 -26.18
CA SER A 5 25.59 -8.82 -25.77
C SER A 5 25.29 -7.88 -24.60
N TRP A 6 24.49 -6.84 -24.83
CA TRP A 6 23.84 -6.11 -23.75
C TRP A 6 22.63 -6.92 -23.30
N LEU A 7 22.85 -7.81 -22.32
CA LEU A 7 21.80 -8.32 -21.46
C LEU A 7 21.39 -7.18 -20.54
N THR A 8 20.41 -6.40 -20.97
CA THR A 8 19.67 -5.50 -20.10
C THR A 8 19.02 -6.38 -19.03
N ASP A 9 19.54 -6.31 -17.82
CA ASP A 9 18.94 -6.87 -16.62
C ASP A 9 17.62 -6.12 -16.39
N GLN A 10 16.55 -6.58 -17.04
CA GLN A 10 15.19 -6.20 -16.68
C GLN A 10 14.95 -6.76 -15.28
N PRO A 11 14.52 -5.97 -14.28
CA PRO A 11 14.07 -6.53 -13.03
C PRO A 11 12.88 -7.43 -13.35
N ALA A 12 13.14 -8.73 -13.35
CA ALA A 12 12.22 -9.74 -13.82
C ALA A 12 10.92 -9.61 -13.02
N THR A 13 9.83 -9.33 -13.73
CA THR A 13 8.48 -9.69 -13.32
C THR A 13 8.47 -11.21 -13.18
N SER A 14 8.97 -11.72 -12.04
CA SER A 14 9.12 -13.16 -11.82
C SER A 14 7.72 -13.76 -11.70
N PRO A 15 7.32 -14.67 -12.61
CA PRO A 15 6.00 -15.32 -12.53
C PRO A 15 5.80 -16.04 -11.19
N ALA A 16 6.89 -16.52 -10.57
CA ALA A 16 6.85 -17.16 -9.26
C ALA A 16 6.52 -16.18 -8.12
N ALA A 17 7.04 -14.95 -8.17
CA ALA A 17 6.73 -13.93 -7.18
C ALA A 17 5.26 -13.49 -7.29
N LEU A 18 4.76 -13.34 -8.52
CA LEU A 18 3.36 -12.99 -8.78
C LEU A 18 2.39 -14.07 -8.28
N ARG A 19 2.69 -15.35 -8.55
CA ARG A 19 1.94 -16.50 -8.02
C ARG A 19 1.93 -16.54 -6.50
N THR A 20 3.07 -16.23 -5.88
CA THR A 20 3.19 -16.23 -4.41
C THR A 20 2.34 -15.12 -3.81
N LEU A 21 2.39 -13.91 -4.37
CA LEU A 21 1.54 -12.79 -3.96
C LEU A 21 0.05 -13.13 -4.16
N TYR A 22 -0.32 -13.64 -5.33
CA TYR A 22 -1.68 -14.07 -5.62
C TYR A 22 -2.19 -15.08 -4.59
N ARG A 23 -1.39 -16.11 -4.28
CA ARG A 23 -1.73 -17.13 -3.29
C ARG A 23 -1.87 -16.55 -1.88
N SER A 24 -1.03 -15.58 -1.51
CA SER A 24 -1.13 -14.90 -0.22
C SER A 24 -2.41 -14.07 -0.11
N LEU A 25 -2.76 -13.37 -1.19
CA LEU A 25 -3.94 -12.52 -1.27
C LEU A 25 -5.24 -13.34 -1.33
N SER A 26 -5.25 -14.48 -2.01
CA SER A 26 -6.42 -15.35 -2.11
C SER A 26 -6.74 -16.09 -0.81
N LYS A 27 -5.70 -16.41 -0.02
CA LYS A 27 -5.83 -17.04 1.32
C LYS A 27 -6.10 -16.04 2.45
N SER A 28 -6.06 -14.74 2.15
CA SER A 28 -6.35 -13.71 3.14
C SER A 28 -7.78 -13.85 3.68
N PRO A 29 -8.00 -13.70 5.00
CA PRO A 29 -9.35 -13.68 5.55
C PRO A 29 -10.15 -12.50 4.99
N LEU A 30 -11.47 -12.52 5.20
CA LEU A 30 -12.32 -11.37 4.88
C LEU A 30 -12.18 -10.28 5.95
N PRO A 31 -12.31 -8.99 5.58
CA PRO A 31 -12.47 -7.92 6.55
C PRO A 31 -13.58 -8.25 7.56
N ARG A 32 -13.28 -8.11 8.84
CA ARG A 32 -14.21 -8.43 9.94
C ARG A 32 -14.25 -7.29 10.94
N PHE A 33 -15.45 -6.90 11.34
CA PHE A 33 -15.66 -5.99 12.44
C PHE A 33 -16.21 -6.75 13.65
N LEU A 34 -15.48 -6.76 14.76
CA LEU A 34 -15.90 -7.42 16.00
C LEU A 34 -15.38 -6.64 17.20
N SER A 35 -16.19 -6.51 18.26
CA SER A 35 -15.77 -5.85 19.51
C SER A 35 -15.20 -4.44 19.34
N ARG A 36 -15.78 -3.65 18.42
CA ARG A 36 -15.32 -2.30 18.01
C ARG A 36 -13.94 -2.25 17.35
N ARG A 37 -13.46 -3.39 16.84
CA ARG A 37 -12.19 -3.51 16.15
C ARG A 37 -12.43 -3.97 14.72
N LEU A 38 -11.74 -3.35 13.78
CA LEU A 38 -11.74 -3.77 12.39
C LEU A 38 -10.47 -4.59 12.13
N THR A 39 -10.61 -5.90 12.01
CA THR A 39 -9.56 -6.78 11.48
C THR A 39 -9.57 -6.64 9.96
N LEU A 40 -8.56 -5.96 9.42
CA LEU A 40 -8.48 -5.61 8.00
C LEU A 40 -7.23 -6.25 7.38
N PRO A 41 -7.40 -7.22 6.47
CA PRO A 41 -6.32 -7.62 5.59
C PRO A 41 -5.99 -6.51 4.60
N CYS A 42 -4.70 -6.27 4.44
CA CYS A 42 -4.15 -5.16 3.71
C CYS A 42 -2.88 -5.56 2.97
N ILE A 43 -2.58 -4.81 1.91
CA ILE A 43 -1.22 -4.70 1.40
C ILE A 43 -0.58 -3.52 2.14
N ALA A 44 0.51 -3.78 2.86
CA ALA A 44 1.14 -2.84 3.77
C ALA A 44 2.40 -2.21 3.16
N TYR A 45 2.52 -0.90 3.33
CA TYR A 45 3.66 -0.10 2.91
C TYR A 45 4.19 0.67 4.11
N ALA A 46 5.35 0.26 4.62
CA ALA A 46 5.97 0.90 5.76
C ALA A 46 6.42 2.33 5.39
N VAL A 47 6.01 3.31 6.19
CA VAL A 47 6.45 4.69 6.03
C VAL A 47 7.89 4.80 6.48
N THR A 48 8.77 5.28 5.60
CA THR A 48 10.20 5.39 5.81
C THR A 48 10.65 6.80 6.14
N ALA A 49 9.91 7.81 5.68
CA ALA A 49 10.18 9.20 6.02
C ALA A 49 8.89 10.04 6.03
N VAL A 50 8.84 10.98 6.98
CA VAL A 50 7.77 11.98 7.11
C VAL A 50 8.40 13.35 7.25
N GLN A 51 8.04 14.27 6.36
CA GLN A 51 8.54 15.64 6.36
C GLN A 51 7.36 16.59 6.44
N ARG A 52 7.26 17.36 7.54
CA ARG A 52 6.27 18.43 7.65
C ARG A 52 6.67 19.57 6.70
N ARG A 53 5.77 19.98 5.81
CA ARG A 53 5.95 21.21 5.02
C ARG A 53 5.83 22.41 5.96
N ARG A 54 6.65 23.44 5.77
CA ARG A 54 6.49 24.69 6.52
C ARG A 54 5.13 25.28 6.15
N THR A 55 4.19 25.21 7.09
CA THR A 55 2.87 25.80 6.98
C THR A 55 2.85 27.09 7.79
N ASN A 56 2.05 28.08 7.37
CA ASN A 56 1.79 29.28 8.15
C ASN A 56 1.42 28.89 9.60
N PRO A 57 2.01 29.48 10.65
CA PRO A 57 1.63 29.22 12.04
C PRO A 57 0.11 29.33 12.30
N SER A 58 -0.60 30.12 11.49
CA SER A 58 -2.04 30.35 11.58
C SER A 58 -2.89 29.31 10.83
N ALA A 59 -2.30 28.34 10.13
CA ALA A 59 -3.03 27.36 9.35
C ALA A 59 -3.67 26.30 10.26
N TRP A 60 -4.96 26.03 10.05
CA TRP A 60 -5.72 25.00 10.76
C TRP A 60 -5.44 23.56 10.25
N SER A 61 -4.42 23.39 9.42
CA SER A 61 -4.06 22.10 8.83
C SER A 61 -2.56 21.91 8.73
N TYR A 62 -2.15 20.64 8.69
CA TYR A 62 -0.76 20.22 8.66
C TYR A 62 -0.51 19.40 7.40
N THR A 63 0.35 19.92 6.52
CA THR A 63 0.74 19.21 5.30
C THR A 63 2.04 18.46 5.51
N TYR A 64 2.05 17.18 5.13
CA TYR A 64 3.19 16.29 5.24
C TYR A 64 3.51 15.68 3.88
N ARG A 65 4.80 15.62 3.56
CA ARG A 65 5.33 14.75 2.51
C ARG A 65 5.71 13.43 3.14
N ILE A 66 5.16 12.34 2.61
CA ILE A 66 5.36 10.97 3.10
C ILE A 66 6.09 10.17 2.04
N GLN A 67 7.06 9.38 2.49
CA GLN A 67 7.70 8.33 1.71
C GLN A 67 7.43 6.99 2.38
N ALA A 68 7.10 5.98 1.57
CA ALA A 68 6.88 4.63 2.04
C ALA A 68 7.54 3.65 1.07
N SER A 69 8.03 2.54 1.60
CA SER A 69 8.67 1.51 0.80
C SER A 69 7.72 0.98 -0.27
N GLY A 70 8.14 1.00 -1.53
CA GLY A 70 7.37 0.51 -2.68
C GLY A 70 6.30 1.47 -3.23
N LEU A 71 6.13 2.67 -2.64
CA LEU A 71 5.21 3.70 -3.13
C LEU A 71 5.95 4.94 -3.64
N LYS A 72 5.35 5.63 -4.61
CA LYS A 72 5.79 6.99 -4.98
C LYS A 72 5.56 7.95 -3.80
N PRO A 73 6.45 8.94 -3.58
CA PRO A 73 6.24 9.95 -2.56
C PRO A 73 4.90 10.66 -2.75
N LEU A 74 4.20 10.94 -1.67
CA LEU A 74 2.88 11.57 -1.70
C LEU A 74 2.74 12.63 -0.62
N GLU A 75 1.79 13.54 -0.80
CA GLU A 75 1.47 14.58 0.18
C GLU A 75 0.09 14.36 0.78
N ILE A 76 -0.02 14.59 2.08
CA ILE A 76 -1.28 14.51 2.82
C ILE A 76 -1.49 15.79 3.63
N THR A 77 -2.75 16.12 3.87
CA THR A 77 -3.13 17.25 4.71
C THR A 77 -4.04 16.79 5.82
N LEU A 78 -3.63 17.06 7.06
CA LEU A 78 -4.26 16.55 8.27
C LEU A 78 -4.83 17.68 9.13
N PRO A 79 -5.92 17.45 9.87
CA PRO A 79 -6.48 18.42 10.82
C PRO A 79 -5.63 18.61 12.07
N SER A 80 -4.82 17.62 12.42
CA SER A 80 -3.98 17.61 13.61
C SER A 80 -2.53 17.26 13.27
N LYS A 81 -1.62 17.57 14.19
CA LYS A 81 -0.22 17.20 14.06
C LYS A 81 -0.08 15.68 14.11
N LEU A 82 0.77 15.10 13.28
CA LEU A 82 1.11 13.68 13.36
C LEU A 82 1.81 13.40 14.70
N GLU A 83 1.35 12.36 15.36
CA GLU A 83 2.00 11.79 16.54
C GLU A 83 3.27 11.05 16.11
N ASN A 84 4.21 10.91 17.05
CA ASN A 84 5.41 10.10 16.83
C ASN A 84 5.03 8.62 16.96
N GLY A 85 5.34 7.82 15.93
CA GLY A 85 5.07 6.38 15.97
C GLY A 85 5.36 5.69 14.63
N ALA A 86 5.28 4.37 14.63
CA ALA A 86 5.42 3.59 13.41
C ALA A 86 4.16 3.77 12.54
N LEU A 87 4.35 4.40 11.38
CA LEU A 87 3.28 4.66 10.43
C LEU A 87 3.25 3.60 9.32
N GLN A 88 2.05 3.23 8.89
CA GLN A 88 1.82 2.32 7.78
C GLN A 88 0.80 2.96 6.82
N LEU A 89 1.14 2.99 5.54
CA LEU A 89 0.15 3.19 4.49
C LEU A 89 -0.36 1.83 4.07
N VAL A 90 -1.67 1.66 4.04
CA VAL A 90 -2.27 0.38 3.70
C VAL A 90 -3.26 0.51 2.56
N ARG A 91 -3.22 -0.48 1.66
CA ARG A 91 -4.27 -0.73 0.68
C ARG A 91 -5.19 -1.82 1.24
N PRO A 92 -6.45 -1.50 1.60
CA PRO A 92 -7.40 -2.53 2.00
C PRO A 92 -7.52 -3.61 0.93
N TRP A 93 -7.50 -4.86 1.34
CA TRP A 93 -7.61 -6.01 0.45
C TRP A 93 -8.89 -6.80 0.69
N HIS A 94 -9.43 -7.36 -0.38
CA HIS A 94 -10.57 -8.26 -0.35
C HIS A 94 -10.46 -9.27 -1.49
N SER A 95 -10.63 -10.55 -1.17
CA SER A 95 -10.46 -11.64 -2.15
C SER A 95 -11.44 -11.58 -3.32
N LYS A 96 -12.66 -11.01 -3.16
CA LYS A 96 -13.58 -10.83 -4.31
C LYS A 96 -13.13 -9.75 -5.29
N LEU A 97 -12.05 -8.99 -5.01
CA LEU A 97 -11.41 -8.14 -6.02
C LEU A 97 -10.75 -8.97 -7.13
N LEU A 98 -10.51 -10.26 -6.89
CA LEU A 98 -10.05 -11.23 -7.89
C LEU A 98 -11.21 -11.77 -8.76
N GLY A 99 -12.37 -11.11 -8.77
CA GLY A 99 -13.56 -11.54 -9.51
C GLY A 99 -13.30 -11.75 -11.02
N PRO A 100 -14.25 -12.36 -11.74
CA PRO A 100 -14.08 -12.73 -13.15
C PRO A 100 -14.10 -11.47 -14.03
N SER A 101 -12.99 -10.74 -14.12
CA SER A 101 -12.88 -9.63 -15.09
C SER A 101 -12.53 -10.24 -16.45
N ALA A 102 -13.55 -10.80 -17.08
CA ALA A 102 -13.43 -11.78 -18.14
C ALA A 102 -13.12 -11.24 -19.55
N GLU A 103 -12.67 -10.00 -19.76
CA GLU A 103 -12.61 -9.45 -21.13
C GLU A 103 -11.30 -8.80 -21.58
N LEU A 104 -10.31 -8.54 -20.72
CA LEU A 104 -9.11 -7.77 -21.12
C LEU A 104 -7.74 -8.42 -20.82
N TYR A 105 -7.66 -9.48 -20.01
CA TYR A 105 -6.39 -10.10 -19.63
C TYR A 105 -6.37 -11.60 -19.91
N THR A 106 -5.20 -12.10 -20.32
CA THR A 106 -5.03 -13.52 -20.67
C THR A 106 -5.06 -14.43 -19.44
N THR A 107 -4.71 -13.89 -18.25
CA THR A 107 -4.70 -14.61 -16.97
C THR A 107 -5.13 -13.73 -15.79
N THR A 108 -5.60 -14.36 -14.71
CA THR A 108 -5.96 -13.71 -13.43
C THR A 108 -4.77 -13.04 -12.73
N GLU A 109 -3.54 -13.50 -13.02
CA GLU A 109 -2.29 -12.97 -12.44
C GLU A 109 -1.90 -11.62 -13.06
N GLU A 110 -1.98 -11.49 -14.39
CA GLU A 110 -1.73 -10.22 -15.09
C GLU A 110 -2.73 -9.14 -14.70
N GLN A 111 -4.00 -9.51 -14.61
CA GLN A 111 -5.05 -8.61 -14.15
C GLN A 111 -4.81 -8.14 -12.72
N LEU A 112 -4.33 -9.03 -11.84
CA LEU A 112 -3.94 -8.68 -10.48
C LEU A 112 -2.81 -7.64 -10.51
N LEU A 113 -1.74 -7.90 -11.26
CA LEU A 113 -0.60 -6.98 -11.35
C LEU A 113 -1.02 -5.62 -11.88
N PHE A 114 -1.85 -5.59 -12.93
CA PHE A 114 -2.42 -4.36 -13.46
C PHE A 114 -3.25 -3.61 -12.41
N THR A 115 -4.16 -4.31 -11.73
CA THR A 115 -5.02 -3.73 -10.69
C THR A 115 -4.19 -3.17 -9.53
N LEU A 116 -3.13 -3.90 -9.14
CA LEU A 116 -2.25 -3.47 -8.08
C LEU A 116 -1.38 -2.28 -8.47
N GLY A 117 -0.99 -2.15 -9.74
CA GLY A 117 -0.19 -1.04 -10.25
C GLY A 117 -0.92 0.29 -10.37
N ARG A 118 -2.25 0.29 -10.36
CA ARG A 118 -3.05 1.51 -10.34
C ARG A 118 -2.94 2.25 -9.00
N SER A 119 -3.18 3.55 -9.05
CA SER A 119 -3.36 4.34 -7.84
C SER A 119 -4.55 3.82 -7.03
N PHE A 120 -4.48 3.99 -5.71
CA PHE A 120 -5.50 3.52 -4.79
C PHE A 120 -5.70 4.47 -3.62
N ASN A 121 -6.88 4.40 -3.01
CA ASN A 121 -7.20 5.10 -1.78
C ASN A 121 -6.57 4.34 -0.59
N ALA A 122 -5.49 4.90 -0.05
CA ALA A 122 -4.79 4.36 1.10
C ALA A 122 -5.46 4.79 2.40
N LEU A 123 -5.26 3.96 3.44
CA LEU A 123 -5.46 4.38 4.83
C LEU A 123 -4.09 4.63 5.45
N LEU A 124 -3.99 5.68 6.25
CA LEU A 124 -2.83 5.92 7.10
C LEU A 124 -3.13 5.37 8.49
N LEU A 125 -2.29 4.45 8.94
CA LEU A 125 -2.37 3.83 10.25
C LEU A 125 -1.14 4.20 11.09
N ILE A 126 -1.35 4.40 12.39
CA ILE A 126 -0.28 4.51 13.37
C ILE A 126 -0.38 3.35 14.37
N GLU A 127 0.74 2.71 14.67
CA GLU A 127 0.79 1.69 15.71
C GLU A 127 0.68 2.32 17.09
N VAL A 128 -0.23 1.81 17.93
CA VAL A 128 -0.50 2.33 19.27
C VAL A 128 -0.03 1.37 20.35
N ARG A 129 -0.27 0.08 20.12
CA ARG A 129 0.22 -1.04 20.94
C ARG A 129 0.62 -2.13 19.97
N GLN A 130 1.43 -3.08 20.43
CA GLN A 130 1.90 -4.18 19.60
C GLN A 130 0.73 -4.81 18.81
N ASN A 131 0.75 -4.63 17.48
CA ASN A 131 -0.27 -5.10 16.54
C ASN A 131 -1.67 -4.43 16.61
N GLU A 132 -1.84 -3.35 17.38
CA GLU A 132 -3.04 -2.50 17.40
C GLU A 132 -2.77 -1.16 16.73
N TYR A 133 -3.64 -0.78 15.80
CA TYR A 133 -3.44 0.37 14.95
C TYR A 133 -4.60 1.34 15.03
N LYS A 134 -4.32 2.64 15.08
CA LYS A 134 -5.34 3.68 14.89
C LYS A 134 -5.28 4.22 13.49
N ARG A 135 -6.45 4.49 12.91
CA ARG A 135 -6.53 5.23 11.65
C ARG A 135 -6.31 6.72 11.91
N ILE A 136 -5.39 7.31 11.15
CA ILE A 136 -5.25 8.76 11.07
C ILE A 136 -6.23 9.30 10.03
N VAL A 137 -7.05 10.28 10.44
CA VAL A 137 -8.01 10.94 9.56
C VAL A 137 -7.32 12.05 8.79
N SER A 138 -7.52 12.06 7.47
CA SER A 138 -7.04 13.10 6.55
C SER A 138 -8.21 13.94 6.04
N PHE A 139 -7.98 15.21 5.71
CA PHE A 139 -8.99 16.06 5.08
C PHE A 139 -9.38 15.59 3.68
N THR A 140 -8.42 15.03 2.95
CA THR A 140 -8.60 14.49 1.61
C THR A 140 -8.30 13.00 1.58
N PRO A 141 -8.88 12.25 0.62
CA PRO A 141 -8.47 10.88 0.36
C PRO A 141 -6.96 10.80 0.14
N ILE A 142 -6.31 9.82 0.77
CA ILE A 142 -4.88 9.60 0.60
C ILE A 142 -4.69 8.74 -0.64
N THR A 143 -4.28 9.34 -1.75
CA THR A 143 -4.01 8.60 -2.99
C THR A 143 -2.56 8.15 -3.03
N ALA A 144 -2.34 6.84 -3.05
CA ALA A 144 -1.02 6.23 -3.17
C ALA A 144 -0.88 5.52 -4.52
N GLN A 145 0.36 5.39 -5.00
CA GLN A 145 0.68 4.69 -6.23
C GLN A 145 1.97 3.88 -6.04
N PRO A 146 2.02 2.60 -6.44
CA PRO A 146 3.27 1.85 -6.48
C PRO A 146 4.31 2.50 -7.39
N VAL A 147 5.59 2.28 -7.08
CA VAL A 147 6.70 2.76 -7.93
C VAL A 147 6.72 2.00 -9.25
N ASP A 148 6.70 0.66 -9.18
CA ASP A 148 6.84 -0.26 -10.29
C ASP A 148 6.28 -1.65 -9.93
N SER A 149 6.30 -2.56 -10.91
CA SER A 149 5.85 -3.95 -10.73
C SER A 149 6.68 -4.69 -9.68
N ALA A 150 7.99 -4.46 -9.59
CA ALA A 150 8.86 -5.11 -8.60
C ALA A 150 8.44 -4.76 -7.16
N SER A 151 8.03 -3.52 -6.93
CA SER A 151 7.52 -3.04 -5.65
C SER A 151 6.20 -3.70 -5.27
N ILE A 152 5.33 -3.96 -6.25
CA ILE A 152 4.09 -4.73 -6.05
C ILE A 152 4.42 -6.16 -5.65
N LEU A 153 5.34 -6.82 -6.35
CA LEU A 153 5.70 -8.21 -6.10
C LEU A 153 6.38 -8.42 -4.73
N ARG A 154 7.04 -7.40 -4.19
CA ARG A 154 7.63 -7.40 -2.84
C ARG A 154 6.66 -6.94 -1.75
N SER A 155 5.43 -6.58 -2.11
CA SER A 155 4.48 -6.02 -1.15
C SER A 155 4.07 -7.05 -0.11
N ALA A 156 4.02 -6.64 1.16
CA ALA A 156 3.66 -7.51 2.26
C ALA A 156 2.15 -7.51 2.48
N VAL A 157 1.53 -8.69 2.42
CA VAL A 157 0.14 -8.88 2.87
C VAL A 157 0.15 -9.01 4.39
N ARG A 158 -0.52 -8.09 5.08
CA ARG A 158 -0.61 -8.06 6.54
C ARG A 158 -2.05 -7.89 6.98
N ILE A 159 -2.35 -8.39 8.17
CA ILE A 159 -3.65 -8.17 8.82
C ILE A 159 -3.43 -7.14 9.92
N PHE A 160 -4.24 -6.09 9.93
CA PHE A 160 -4.21 -5.03 10.93
C PHE A 160 -5.47 -5.09 11.78
N ASP A 161 -5.32 -5.03 13.10
CA ASP A 161 -6.44 -4.78 13.99
C ASP A 161 -6.54 -3.28 14.26
N ILE A 162 -7.53 -2.64 13.63
CA ILE A 162 -7.75 -1.20 13.69
C ILE A 162 -8.75 -0.89 14.81
N VAL A 163 -8.37 0.01 15.72
CA VAL A 163 -9.15 0.46 16.89
C VAL A 163 -9.64 1.90 16.77
#